data_AF-A0A0F9J5B8-F1
#
_entry.id   AF-A0A0F9J5B8-F1
#
_cell.length_a   1.000
_cell.length_b   1.000
_cell.length_c   1.000
_cell.angle_alpha   90.00
_cell.angle_beta   90.00
_cell.angle_gamma   90.00
#
_symmetry.space_group_name_H-M   'P 1'
#
loop_
_entity.id
_entity.type
_entity.pdbx_description
1 polymer ?
#
loop_
_entity_poly.entity_id
_entity_poly.type
_entity_poly.pdbx_seq_one_letter_code
_entity_poly.pdbx_strand_id
1 'polypeptide(L)'
;MNPIEERKIIERIVIDFKGVQIFLFEADILQKLENQSDKQFNLVDKVEGTTEMGFTVENQRISAIGLFRCGLTTLPKSIGKLKSLNMLYLENNQLTKLPKSIGNLKSLIILNLKGNQLTTLPKSIGNLTSLNILYLENNQLTTLPKSIGNLTSLFKLNMESNQLISLPEAIGNLTSLNTLNLKDNQLISLPEAIGKLTSLNKLNLEDNYLISLPEGIKNLEEIGVRILK
;
A
#
# COMPACT_ATOMS: atom_id res chain seq x y z
N MET A 1 0.19 36.96 -15.22
CA MET A 1 0.09 35.50 -15.44
C MET A 1 -0.97 34.96 -14.49
N ASN A 2 -1.83 34.02 -14.88
CA ASN A 2 -2.85 33.54 -13.94
C ASN A 2 -2.26 32.49 -12.96
N PRO A 3 -2.86 32.27 -11.77
CA PRO A 3 -2.32 31.34 -10.78
C PRO A 3 -2.19 29.87 -11.24
N ILE A 4 -2.93 29.47 -12.28
CA ILE A 4 -2.86 28.13 -12.87
C ILE A 4 -1.62 28.02 -13.78
N GLU A 5 -1.32 29.07 -14.55
CA GLU A 5 -0.13 29.16 -15.39
C GLU A 5 1.15 29.21 -14.55
N GLU A 6 1.16 29.98 -13.47
CA GLU A 6 2.29 30.01 -12.53
C GLU A 6 2.51 28.64 -11.88
N ARG A 7 1.44 27.93 -11.47
CA ARG A 7 1.55 26.56 -10.96
C ARG A 7 2.11 25.59 -11.99
N LYS A 8 1.67 25.68 -13.25
CA LYS A 8 2.20 24.82 -14.34
C LYS A 8 3.68 25.07 -14.60
N ILE A 9 4.17 26.29 -14.38
CA ILE A 9 5.59 26.62 -14.49
C ILE A 9 6.38 26.03 -13.33
N ILE A 10 5.91 26.21 -12.09
CA ILE A 10 6.58 25.69 -10.89
C ILE A 10 6.71 24.16 -10.94
N GLU A 11 5.69 23.45 -11.46
CA GLU A 11 5.72 21.99 -11.63
C GLU A 11 6.75 21.50 -12.66
N ARG A 12 7.38 22.40 -13.42
CA ARG A 12 8.41 22.09 -14.43
C ARG A 12 9.82 22.52 -14.04
N ILE A 13 9.99 23.20 -12.91
CA ILE A 13 11.32 23.60 -12.44
C ILE A 13 12.07 22.35 -11.98
N VAL A 14 13.25 22.11 -12.57
CA VAL A 14 14.17 21.04 -12.20
C VAL A 14 15.31 21.66 -11.39
N ILE A 15 15.70 20.98 -10.31
CA ILE A 15 16.81 21.38 -9.44
C ILE A 15 17.74 20.20 -9.21
N ASP A 16 18.98 20.49 -8.79
CA ASP A 16 19.82 19.48 -8.16
C ASP A 16 19.33 19.23 -6.73
N PHE A 17 18.98 17.99 -6.43
CA PHE A 17 18.66 17.55 -5.07
C PHE A 17 19.52 16.33 -4.77
N LYS A 18 20.55 16.52 -3.94
CA LYS A 18 21.48 15.46 -3.51
C LYS A 18 22.18 14.76 -4.69
N GLY A 19 22.60 15.55 -5.68
CA GLY A 19 23.37 15.05 -6.83
C GLY A 19 22.54 14.42 -7.95
N VAL A 20 21.21 14.60 -7.92
CA VAL A 20 20.32 14.18 -9.02
C VAL A 20 19.34 15.29 -9.39
N GLN A 21 19.05 15.39 -10.69
CA GLN A 21 18.08 16.33 -11.23
C GLN A 21 16.66 15.78 -11.04
N ILE A 22 15.86 16.49 -10.24
CA ILE A 22 14.43 16.20 -10.00
C ILE A 22 13.61 17.49 -10.01
N PHE A 23 12.29 17.36 -10.09
CA PHE A 23 11.41 18.52 -10.03
C PHE A 23 11.38 19.14 -8.63
N LEU A 24 11.35 20.48 -8.55
CA LEU A 24 11.32 21.24 -7.29
C LEU A 24 10.20 20.77 -6.36
N PHE A 25 9.00 20.51 -6.89
CA PHE A 25 7.90 20.05 -6.05
C PHE A 25 8.11 18.64 -5.48
N GLU A 26 8.91 17.80 -6.14
CA GLU A 26 9.28 16.46 -5.66
C GLU A 26 10.30 16.59 -4.52
N ALA A 27 11.30 17.47 -4.69
CA ALA A 27 12.24 17.83 -3.63
C ALA A 27 11.54 18.40 -2.38
N ASP A 28 10.56 19.29 -2.56
CA ASP A 28 9.75 19.84 -1.45
C ASP A 28 9.01 18.75 -0.67
N ILE A 29 8.60 17.66 -1.33
CA ILE A 29 7.93 16.54 -0.68
C ILE A 29 8.95 15.72 0.13
N LEU A 30 10.13 15.46 -0.43
CA LEU A 30 11.22 14.80 0.28
C LEU A 30 11.63 15.61 1.51
N GLN A 31 11.85 16.92 1.39
CA GLN A 31 12.22 17.79 2.50
C GLN A 31 11.19 17.77 3.64
N LYS A 32 9.89 17.71 3.32
CA LYS A 32 8.84 17.58 4.33
C LYS A 32 8.94 16.27 5.11
N LEU A 33 9.24 15.18 4.41
CA LEU A 33 9.41 13.86 5.03
C LEU A 33 10.69 13.80 5.88
N GLU A 34 11.78 14.46 5.47
CA GLU A 34 12.98 14.62 6.28
C GLU A 34 12.66 15.34 7.60
N ASN A 35 11.99 16.49 7.50
CA ASN A 35 11.63 17.29 8.67
C ASN A 35 10.71 16.54 9.65
N GLN A 36 9.90 15.58 9.17
CA GLN A 36 9.03 14.77 10.02
C GLN A 36 9.74 13.61 10.72
N SER A 37 10.87 13.16 10.17
CA SER A 37 11.58 11.97 10.63
C SER A 37 12.88 12.27 11.36
N ASP A 38 13.34 13.53 11.31
CA ASP A 38 14.67 13.94 11.74
C ASP A 38 15.79 13.11 11.07
N LYS A 39 15.53 12.67 9.84
CA LYS A 39 16.44 11.89 8.99
C LYS A 39 16.56 12.54 7.63
N GLN A 40 17.60 12.16 6.89
CA GLN A 40 17.85 12.67 5.55
C GLN A 40 17.71 11.56 4.51
N PHE A 41 17.13 11.91 3.36
CA PHE A 41 17.09 11.05 2.19
C PHE A 41 18.46 10.84 1.60
N ASN A 42 18.79 9.61 1.25
CA ASN A 42 19.91 9.32 0.38
C ASN A 42 19.40 8.88 -0.99
N LEU A 43 20.02 9.38 -2.05
CA LEU A 43 19.80 8.82 -3.38
C LEU A 43 20.38 7.40 -3.39
N VAL A 44 19.58 6.43 -3.80
CA VAL A 44 20.00 5.03 -3.90
C VAL A 44 19.65 4.48 -5.28
N ASP A 45 20.51 3.63 -5.81
CA ASP A 45 20.31 2.96 -7.11
C ASP A 45 18.97 2.26 -7.17
N LYS A 46 18.58 1.63 -6.06
CA LYS A 46 17.30 0.98 -5.91
C LYS A 46 16.86 0.98 -4.44
N VAL A 47 15.68 1.56 -4.19
CA VAL A 47 15.00 1.42 -2.90
C VAL A 47 14.47 -0.01 -2.76
N GLU A 48 14.72 -0.60 -1.59
CA GLU A 48 14.20 -1.90 -1.17
C GLU A 48 13.52 -1.76 0.20
N GLY A 49 12.81 -2.79 0.68
CA GLY A 49 12.06 -2.72 1.94
C GLY A 49 12.90 -2.49 3.21
N THR A 50 14.23 -2.63 3.12
CA THR A 50 15.18 -2.33 4.20
C THR A 50 15.83 -0.96 4.08
N THR A 51 15.55 -0.20 3.01
CA THR A 51 16.06 1.16 2.85
C THR A 51 15.50 2.06 3.93
N GLU A 52 16.36 2.49 4.85
CA GLU A 52 15.99 3.33 6.00
C GLU A 52 15.33 4.63 5.56
N MET A 53 16.08 5.52 4.90
CA MET A 53 15.51 6.70 4.25
C MET A 53 16.21 6.93 2.92
N GLY A 54 15.53 6.62 1.82
CA GLY A 54 16.12 6.70 0.50
C GLY A 54 15.10 6.86 -0.62
N PHE A 55 15.56 7.30 -1.77
CA PHE A 55 14.73 7.45 -2.96
C PHE A 55 15.49 7.04 -4.21
N THR A 56 14.76 6.58 -5.21
CA THR A 56 15.27 6.26 -6.54
C THR A 56 14.61 7.17 -7.57
N VAL A 57 15.38 7.58 -8.56
CA VAL A 57 14.93 8.41 -9.69
C VAL A 57 15.05 7.61 -10.96
N GLU A 58 13.96 7.51 -11.71
CA GLU A 58 13.93 6.92 -13.06
C GLU A 58 13.33 7.94 -14.01
N ASN A 59 13.95 8.11 -15.18
CA ASN A 59 13.48 9.08 -16.19
C ASN A 59 13.22 10.48 -15.61
N GLN A 60 14.13 10.95 -14.73
CA GLN A 60 14.06 12.26 -14.03
C GLN A 60 12.85 12.43 -13.08
N ARG A 61 12.21 11.34 -12.67
CA ARG A 61 11.09 11.35 -11.72
C ARG A 61 11.37 10.42 -10.55
N ILE A 62 10.92 10.79 -9.36
CA ILE A 62 10.98 9.86 -8.22
C ILE A 62 10.12 8.63 -8.52
N SER A 63 10.76 7.46 -8.60
CA SER A 63 10.11 6.17 -8.87
C SER A 63 9.93 5.32 -7.61
N ALA A 64 10.78 5.50 -6.60
CA ALA A 64 10.67 4.78 -5.34
C ALA A 64 11.07 5.63 -4.13
N ILE A 65 10.39 5.38 -3.01
CA ILE A 65 10.69 6.00 -1.71
C ILE A 65 10.73 4.91 -0.64
N GLY A 66 11.80 4.88 0.14
CA GLY A 66 11.99 4.05 1.32
C GLY A 66 12.04 4.90 2.58
N LEU A 67 11.23 4.53 3.57
CA LEU A 67 11.02 5.23 4.82
C LEU A 67 10.97 4.24 6.00
N PHE A 68 11.81 3.20 5.99
CA PHE A 68 11.85 2.18 7.03
C PHE A 68 12.27 2.77 8.38
N ARG A 69 11.47 2.53 9.44
CA ARG A 69 11.76 2.97 10.82
C ARG A 69 12.07 4.46 10.97
N CYS A 70 11.33 5.30 10.27
CA CYS A 70 11.53 6.76 10.28
C CYS A 70 10.72 7.51 11.35
N GLY A 71 9.96 6.79 12.20
CA GLY A 71 9.15 7.40 13.25
C GLY A 71 7.97 8.23 12.74
N LEU A 72 7.58 8.07 11.46
CA LEU A 72 6.53 8.87 10.86
C LEU A 72 5.17 8.58 11.52
N THR A 73 4.51 9.64 12.00
CA THR A 73 3.15 9.57 12.56
C THR A 73 2.07 9.88 11.53
N THR A 74 2.43 10.60 10.46
CA THR A 74 1.54 10.94 9.34
C THR A 74 2.32 11.01 8.04
N LEU A 75 1.60 10.89 6.91
CA LEU A 75 2.14 11.24 5.59
C LEU A 75 1.58 12.59 5.12
N PRO A 76 2.41 13.43 4.49
CA PRO A 76 1.96 14.70 3.95
C PRO A 76 1.00 14.45 2.78
N LYS A 77 -0.09 15.22 2.70
CA LYS A 77 -1.06 15.12 1.58
C LYS A 77 -0.38 15.29 0.21
N SER A 78 0.72 16.03 0.15
CA SER A 78 1.50 16.24 -1.08
C SER A 78 2.14 14.97 -1.63
N ILE A 79 2.24 13.88 -0.87
CA ILE A 79 2.74 12.59 -1.39
C ILE A 79 2.00 12.17 -2.66
N GLY A 80 0.69 12.41 -2.74
CA GLY A 80 -0.13 12.11 -3.92
C GLY A 80 0.19 12.91 -5.19
N LYS A 81 1.17 13.82 -5.15
CA LYS A 81 1.70 14.51 -6.33
C LYS A 81 2.81 13.71 -7.03
N LEU A 82 3.39 12.69 -6.39
CA LEU A 82 4.44 11.85 -6.98
C LEU A 82 3.84 10.83 -7.94
N LYS A 83 3.35 11.29 -9.10
CA LYS A 83 2.58 10.48 -10.05
C LYS A 83 3.38 9.33 -10.68
N SER A 84 4.70 9.42 -10.68
CA SER A 84 5.60 8.38 -11.18
C SER A 84 6.06 7.39 -10.11
N LEU A 85 5.58 7.53 -8.86
CA LEU A 85 5.98 6.65 -7.78
C LEU A 85 5.40 5.24 -7.98
N ASN A 86 6.31 4.27 -8.11
CA ASN A 86 6.02 2.86 -8.35
C ASN A 86 6.18 2.04 -7.06
N MET A 87 7.08 2.43 -6.16
CA MET A 87 7.30 1.73 -4.89
C MET A 87 7.29 2.70 -3.71
N LEU A 88 6.52 2.38 -2.68
CA LEU A 88 6.48 3.13 -1.43
C LEU A 88 6.59 2.19 -0.24
N TYR A 89 7.73 2.26 0.45
CA TYR A 89 8.06 1.45 1.62
C TYR A 89 7.98 2.33 2.87
N LEU A 90 7.08 1.99 3.78
CA LEU A 90 6.73 2.74 5.01
C LEU A 90 6.75 1.84 6.25
N GLU A 91 7.50 0.75 6.18
CA GLU A 91 7.58 -0.27 7.23
C GLU A 91 8.04 0.31 8.57
N ASN A 92 7.46 -0.21 9.66
CA ASN A 92 7.86 0.07 11.04
C ASN A 92 7.83 1.58 11.40
N ASN A 93 6.78 2.27 10.99
CA ASN A 93 6.49 3.65 11.40
C ASN A 93 5.34 3.67 12.43
N GLN A 94 4.81 4.86 12.72
CA GLN A 94 3.74 5.09 13.69
C GLN A 94 2.49 5.66 13.00
N LEU A 95 2.28 5.32 11.72
CA LEU A 95 1.17 5.85 10.95
C LEU A 95 -0.16 5.32 11.50
N THR A 96 -1.04 6.23 11.89
CA THR A 96 -2.40 5.89 12.34
C THR A 96 -3.44 5.97 11.22
N LYS A 97 -3.11 6.69 10.14
CA LYS A 97 -3.96 6.84 8.95
C LYS A 97 -3.14 7.20 7.71
N LEU A 98 -3.70 6.90 6.54
CA LEU A 98 -3.19 7.39 5.26
C LEU A 98 -3.99 8.62 4.78
N PRO A 99 -3.34 9.61 4.14
CA PRO A 99 -4.06 10.70 3.50
C PRO A 99 -4.87 10.18 2.31
N LYS A 100 -6.05 10.77 2.05
CA LYS A 100 -6.88 10.42 0.87
C LYS A 100 -6.12 10.58 -0.46
N SER A 101 -5.11 11.46 -0.49
CA SER A 101 -4.26 11.65 -1.66
C SER A 101 -3.37 10.45 -1.97
N ILE A 102 -3.27 9.43 -1.12
CA ILE A 102 -2.58 8.18 -1.47
C ILE A 102 -3.16 7.57 -2.77
N GLY A 103 -4.49 7.67 -2.96
CA GLY A 103 -5.15 7.16 -4.17
C GLY A 103 -4.81 7.90 -5.47
N ASN A 104 -3.99 8.95 -5.39
CA ASN A 104 -3.50 9.67 -6.55
C ASN A 104 -2.25 9.03 -7.18
N LEU A 105 -1.62 8.06 -6.50
CA LEU A 105 -0.41 7.35 -6.94
C LEU A 105 -0.78 6.21 -7.90
N LYS A 106 -1.29 6.56 -9.07
CA LYS A 106 -1.86 5.58 -10.02
C LYS A 106 -0.86 4.58 -10.58
N SER A 107 0.44 4.90 -10.56
CA SER A 107 1.53 4.04 -11.02
C SER A 107 2.09 3.13 -9.92
N LEU A 108 1.57 3.23 -8.69
CA LEU A 108 2.12 2.49 -7.56
C LEU A 108 1.89 0.98 -7.75
N ILE A 109 2.98 0.22 -7.74
CA ILE A 109 3.03 -1.25 -7.88
C ILE A 109 3.18 -1.92 -6.52
N ILE A 110 4.00 -1.36 -5.64
CA ILE A 110 4.26 -1.88 -4.30
C ILE A 110 3.95 -0.81 -3.27
N LEU A 111 3.11 -1.15 -2.30
CA LEU A 111 2.86 -0.35 -1.10
C LEU A 111 3.10 -1.21 0.13
N ASN A 112 4.15 -0.89 0.88
CA ASN A 112 4.45 -1.56 2.13
C ASN A 112 4.15 -0.68 3.33
N LEU A 113 3.20 -1.12 4.15
CA LEU A 113 2.73 -0.44 5.35
C LEU A 113 2.89 -1.32 6.60
N LYS A 114 3.66 -2.39 6.51
CA LYS A 114 3.90 -3.33 7.60
C LYS A 114 4.36 -2.62 8.88
N GLY A 115 3.88 -3.03 10.04
CA GLY A 115 4.36 -2.52 11.33
C GLY A 115 4.00 -1.05 11.54
N ASN A 116 2.73 -0.70 11.34
CA ASN A 116 2.19 0.63 11.62
C ASN A 116 1.03 0.51 12.62
N GLN A 117 0.28 1.60 12.83
CA GLN A 117 -0.84 1.66 13.77
C GLN A 117 -2.14 1.98 13.02
N LEU A 118 -2.26 1.53 11.75
CA LEU A 118 -3.42 1.84 10.91
C LEU A 118 -4.64 1.11 11.44
N THR A 119 -5.70 1.86 11.73
CA THR A 119 -7.00 1.30 12.15
C THR A 119 -7.99 1.13 10.99
N THR A 120 -7.80 1.91 9.91
CA THR A 120 -8.59 1.86 8.67
C THR A 120 -7.74 2.26 7.46
N LEU A 121 -8.21 1.89 6.26
CA LEU A 121 -7.71 2.42 5.00
C LEU A 121 -8.70 3.44 4.41
N PRO A 122 -8.22 4.52 3.78
CA PRO A 122 -9.12 5.45 3.10
C PRO A 122 -9.76 4.79 1.89
N LYS A 123 -11.01 5.13 1.55
CA LYS A 123 -11.69 4.63 0.33
C LYS A 123 -10.90 4.87 -0.96
N SER A 124 -10.05 5.90 -0.97
CA SER A 124 -9.15 6.19 -2.08
C SER A 124 -8.08 5.12 -2.32
N ILE A 125 -7.88 4.16 -1.41
CA ILE A 125 -6.95 3.04 -1.64
C ILE A 125 -7.33 2.27 -2.91
N GLY A 126 -8.63 2.11 -3.18
CA GLY A 126 -9.14 1.45 -4.39
C GLY A 126 -8.84 2.18 -5.70
N ASN A 127 -8.23 3.37 -5.62
CA ASN A 127 -7.76 4.08 -6.81
C ASN A 127 -6.39 3.62 -7.27
N LEU A 128 -5.66 2.82 -6.50
CA LEU A 128 -4.32 2.30 -6.85
C LEU A 128 -4.43 1.12 -7.83
N THR A 129 -5.00 1.35 -9.00
CA THR A 129 -5.37 0.29 -9.95
C THR A 129 -4.19 -0.51 -10.50
N SER A 130 -2.97 0.03 -10.42
CA SER A 130 -1.74 -0.68 -10.82
C SER A 130 -1.09 -1.48 -9.67
N LEU A 131 -1.65 -1.41 -8.45
CA LEU A 131 -1.04 -2.00 -7.27
C LEU A 131 -1.04 -3.52 -7.38
N ASN A 132 0.15 -4.11 -7.25
CA ASN A 132 0.36 -5.53 -7.36
C ASN A 132 0.63 -6.17 -5.99
N ILE A 133 1.33 -5.46 -5.11
CA ILE A 133 1.67 -5.95 -3.77
C ILE A 133 1.26 -4.93 -2.72
N LEU A 134 0.45 -5.39 -1.76
CA LEU A 134 0.04 -4.61 -0.59
C LEU A 134 0.36 -5.37 0.68
N TYR A 135 1.29 -4.81 1.45
CA TYR A 135 1.69 -5.30 2.77
C TYR A 135 1.08 -4.43 3.86
N LEU A 136 0.30 -5.04 4.74
CA LEU A 136 -0.43 -4.41 5.85
C LEU A 136 -0.22 -5.16 7.17
N GLU A 137 0.74 -6.09 7.21
CA GLU A 137 0.99 -6.93 8.38
C GLU A 137 1.32 -6.10 9.62
N ASN A 138 0.93 -6.57 10.81
CA ASN A 138 1.22 -5.89 12.06
C ASN A 138 0.67 -4.44 12.05
N ASN A 139 -0.64 -4.34 11.88
CA ASN A 139 -1.40 -3.09 12.01
C ASN A 139 -2.59 -3.33 12.97
N GLN A 140 -3.53 -2.39 13.03
CA GLN A 140 -4.70 -2.45 13.90
C GLN A 140 -6.00 -2.37 13.08
N LEU A 141 -5.97 -2.86 11.84
CA LEU A 141 -7.11 -2.74 10.93
C LEU A 141 -8.28 -3.53 11.46
N THR A 142 -9.41 -2.86 11.66
CA THR A 142 -10.67 -3.48 12.11
C THR A 142 -11.60 -3.81 10.95
N THR A 143 -11.46 -3.09 9.84
CA THR A 143 -12.27 -3.24 8.63
C THR A 143 -11.46 -2.88 7.38
N LEU A 144 -11.97 -3.32 6.22
CA LEU A 144 -11.49 -2.87 4.91
C LEU A 144 -12.58 -2.05 4.20
N PRO A 145 -12.22 -0.99 3.48
CA PRO A 145 -13.20 -0.28 2.66
C PRO A 145 -13.63 -1.16 1.48
N LYS A 146 -14.91 -1.11 1.07
CA LYS A 146 -15.42 -1.84 -0.11
C LYS A 146 -14.61 -1.58 -1.39
N SER A 147 -14.00 -0.40 -1.49
CA SER A 147 -13.12 -0.02 -2.61
C SER A 147 -11.87 -0.89 -2.73
N ILE A 148 -11.51 -1.71 -1.73
CA ILE A 148 -10.40 -2.66 -1.86
C ILE A 148 -10.58 -3.57 -3.07
N GLY A 149 -11.82 -3.96 -3.39
CA GLY A 149 -12.14 -4.78 -4.56
C GLY A 149 -11.87 -4.11 -5.92
N ASN A 150 -11.50 -2.83 -5.95
CA ASN A 150 -11.09 -2.16 -7.19
C ASN A 150 -9.62 -2.42 -7.55
N LEU A 151 -8.85 -3.05 -6.65
CA LEU A 151 -7.43 -3.39 -6.88
C LEU A 151 -7.31 -4.66 -7.73
N THR A 152 -7.89 -4.66 -8.92
CA THR A 152 -8.02 -5.88 -9.76
C THR A 152 -6.67 -6.45 -10.25
N SER A 153 -5.60 -5.66 -10.21
CA SER A 153 -4.22 -6.09 -10.52
C SER A 153 -3.43 -6.61 -9.30
N LEU A 154 -4.06 -6.62 -8.11
CA LEU A 154 -3.39 -7.03 -6.87
C LEU A 154 -3.11 -8.54 -6.92
N PHE A 155 -1.84 -8.88 -6.78
CA PHE A 155 -1.33 -10.24 -6.81
C PHE A 155 -1.07 -10.77 -5.39
N LYS A 156 -0.62 -9.91 -4.47
CA LYS A 156 -0.37 -10.28 -3.09
C LYS A 156 -0.97 -9.27 -2.13
N LEU A 157 -1.78 -9.78 -1.20
CA LEU A 157 -2.35 -9.03 -0.08
C LEU A 157 -1.98 -9.75 1.21
N ASN A 158 -1.17 -9.11 2.04
CA ASN A 158 -0.88 -9.62 3.37
C ASN A 158 -1.43 -8.66 4.43
N MET A 159 -2.32 -9.19 5.27
CA MET A 159 -3.00 -8.49 6.36
C MET A 159 -2.83 -9.25 7.69
N GLU A 160 -1.79 -10.06 7.80
CA GLU A 160 -1.45 -10.80 9.02
C GLU A 160 -1.33 -9.89 10.25
N SER A 161 -1.69 -10.38 11.43
CA SER A 161 -1.59 -9.63 12.69
C SER A 161 -2.32 -8.29 12.61
N ASN A 162 -3.62 -8.36 12.43
CA ASN A 162 -4.56 -7.23 12.45
C ASN A 162 -5.77 -7.57 13.34
N GLN A 163 -6.82 -6.74 13.31
CA GLN A 163 -8.02 -6.89 14.14
C GLN A 163 -9.28 -7.07 13.27
N LEU A 164 -9.14 -7.65 12.07
CA LEU A 164 -10.24 -7.77 11.12
C LEU A 164 -11.27 -8.78 11.64
N ILE A 165 -12.53 -8.36 11.77
CA ILE A 165 -13.64 -9.23 12.21
C ILE A 165 -14.39 -9.83 11.01
N SER A 166 -14.36 -9.13 9.87
CA SER A 166 -14.94 -9.59 8.61
C SER A 166 -14.20 -8.99 7.41
N LEU A 167 -14.43 -9.58 6.24
CA LEU A 167 -14.01 -9.02 4.94
C LEU A 167 -15.25 -8.52 4.17
N PRO A 168 -15.13 -7.44 3.39
CA PRO A 168 -16.21 -7.03 2.50
C PRO A 168 -16.40 -8.03 1.36
N GLU A 169 -17.64 -8.22 0.89
CA GLU A 169 -17.96 -9.01 -0.32
C GLU A 169 -17.11 -8.64 -1.54
N ALA A 170 -16.71 -7.36 -1.62
CA ALA A 170 -15.84 -6.86 -2.69
C ALA A 170 -14.45 -7.52 -2.73
N ILE A 171 -14.04 -8.28 -1.70
CA ILE A 171 -12.79 -9.04 -1.74
C ILE A 171 -12.75 -10.02 -2.93
N GLY A 172 -13.90 -10.58 -3.31
CA GLY A 172 -13.99 -11.50 -4.46
C GLY A 172 -13.77 -10.85 -5.82
N ASN A 173 -13.63 -9.52 -5.88
CA ASN A 173 -13.28 -8.82 -7.12
C ASN A 173 -11.76 -8.81 -7.39
N LEU A 174 -10.94 -9.26 -6.44
CA LEU A 174 -9.49 -9.35 -6.58
C LEU A 174 -9.09 -10.57 -7.41
N THR A 175 -9.58 -10.66 -8.65
CA THR A 175 -9.46 -11.86 -9.48
C THR A 175 -8.03 -12.22 -9.89
N SER A 176 -7.07 -11.30 -9.77
CA SER A 176 -5.64 -11.57 -10.00
C SER A 176 -4.89 -11.99 -8.73
N LEU A 177 -5.57 -12.06 -7.58
CA LEU A 177 -4.93 -12.29 -6.29
C LEU A 177 -4.44 -13.73 -6.20
N ASN A 178 -3.14 -13.87 -5.97
CA ASN A 178 -2.46 -15.14 -5.87
C ASN A 178 -2.20 -15.54 -4.42
N THR A 179 -1.88 -14.59 -3.57
CA THR A 179 -1.63 -14.82 -2.15
C THR A 179 -2.47 -13.89 -1.30
N LEU A 180 -3.28 -14.47 -0.43
CA LEU A 180 -4.04 -13.79 0.60
C LEU A 180 -3.65 -14.34 1.98
N ASN A 181 -3.03 -13.50 2.80
CA ASN A 181 -2.67 -13.88 4.17
C ASN A 181 -3.50 -13.05 5.15
N LEU A 182 -4.33 -13.74 5.93
CA LEU A 182 -5.24 -13.21 6.94
C LEU A 182 -4.93 -13.79 8.33
N LYS A 183 -3.76 -14.43 8.49
CA LYS A 183 -3.33 -15.04 9.73
C LYS A 183 -3.41 -14.06 10.90
N ASP A 184 -3.73 -14.53 12.10
CA ASP A 184 -3.69 -13.71 13.32
C ASP A 184 -4.60 -12.47 13.17
N ASN A 185 -5.89 -12.75 12.99
CA ASN A 185 -6.95 -11.75 12.92
C ASN A 185 -8.12 -12.20 13.80
N GLN A 186 -9.24 -11.50 13.74
CA GLN A 186 -10.43 -11.78 14.56
C GLN A 186 -11.60 -12.27 13.70
N LEU A 187 -11.33 -12.88 12.54
CA LEU A 187 -12.37 -13.24 11.59
C LEU A 187 -13.28 -14.31 12.18
N ILE A 188 -14.57 -14.03 12.24
CA ILE A 188 -15.61 -14.97 12.67
C ILE A 188 -16.27 -15.70 11.49
N SER A 189 -16.20 -15.09 10.30
CA SER A 189 -16.69 -15.64 9.05
C SER A 189 -15.91 -15.05 7.85
N LEU A 190 -16.06 -15.69 6.70
CA LEU A 190 -15.61 -15.16 5.40
C LEU A 190 -16.84 -14.91 4.51
N PRO A 191 -16.81 -13.91 3.62
CA PRO A 191 -17.87 -13.70 2.62
C PRO A 191 -17.86 -14.84 1.59
N GLU A 192 -19.02 -15.18 1.03
CA GLU A 192 -19.15 -16.19 -0.04
C GLU A 192 -18.30 -15.83 -1.26
N ALA A 193 -18.14 -14.54 -1.54
CA ALA A 193 -17.30 -14.04 -2.62
C ALA A 193 -15.81 -14.45 -2.51
N ILE A 194 -15.33 -15.00 -1.38
CA ILE A 194 -13.97 -15.54 -1.29
C ILE A 194 -13.72 -16.65 -2.33
N GLY A 195 -14.76 -17.41 -2.70
CA GLY A 195 -14.68 -18.45 -3.72
C GLY A 195 -14.49 -17.92 -5.15
N LYS A 196 -14.57 -16.60 -5.37
CA LYS A 196 -14.33 -15.97 -6.68
C LYS A 196 -12.84 -15.71 -6.94
N LEU A 197 -11.97 -15.92 -5.96
CA LEU A 197 -10.53 -15.72 -6.08
C LEU A 197 -9.87 -16.89 -6.83
N THR A 198 -10.23 -17.08 -8.10
CA THR A 198 -9.82 -18.26 -8.88
C THR A 198 -8.34 -18.28 -9.26
N SER A 199 -7.60 -17.17 -9.12
CA SER A 199 -6.14 -17.12 -9.32
C SER A 199 -5.33 -17.40 -8.03
N LEU A 200 -6.02 -17.68 -6.92
CA LEU A 200 -5.39 -17.81 -5.61
C LEU A 200 -4.60 -19.12 -5.54
N ASN A 201 -3.34 -19.06 -5.13
CA ASN A 201 -2.53 -20.25 -4.84
C ASN A 201 -2.42 -20.51 -3.33
N LYS A 202 -2.50 -19.44 -2.51
CA LYS A 202 -2.35 -19.54 -1.06
C LYS A 202 -3.36 -18.65 -0.34
N LEU A 203 -4.09 -19.27 0.57
CA LEU A 203 -4.96 -18.62 1.54
C LEU A 203 -4.49 -19.01 2.95
N ASN A 204 -4.14 -18.04 3.79
CA ASN A 204 -3.81 -18.30 5.20
C ASN A 204 -4.86 -17.69 6.12
N LEU A 205 -5.53 -18.54 6.90
CA LEU A 205 -6.59 -18.23 7.86
C LEU A 205 -6.22 -18.66 9.28
N GLU A 206 -5.00 -19.17 9.51
CA GLU A 206 -4.52 -19.57 10.84
C GLU A 206 -4.77 -18.46 11.88
N ASP A 207 -4.97 -18.85 13.14
CA ASP A 207 -5.12 -17.90 14.25
C ASP A 207 -6.27 -16.89 14.02
N ASN A 208 -7.44 -17.39 13.62
CA ASN A 208 -8.70 -16.66 13.56
C ASN A 208 -9.79 -17.35 14.42
N TYR A 209 -11.00 -16.78 14.45
CA TYR A 209 -12.15 -17.31 15.20
C TYR A 209 -13.24 -17.88 14.28
N LEU A 210 -12.84 -18.44 13.13
CA LEU A 210 -13.77 -18.96 12.12
C LEU A 210 -14.53 -20.18 12.66
N ILE A 211 -15.87 -20.08 12.69
CA ILE A 211 -16.74 -21.18 13.12
C ILE A 211 -16.95 -22.17 11.96
N SER A 212 -17.11 -21.63 10.74
CA SER A 212 -17.30 -22.39 9.52
C SER A 212 -16.72 -21.62 8.33
N LEU A 213 -16.38 -22.36 7.28
CA LEU A 213 -15.97 -21.79 6.00
C LEU A 213 -17.19 -21.73 5.05
N PRO A 214 -17.34 -20.65 4.25
CA PRO A 214 -18.40 -20.53 3.27
C PRO A 214 -18.29 -21.59 2.17
N GLU A 215 -19.37 -21.86 1.44
CA GLU A 215 -19.36 -22.89 0.40
C GLU A 215 -18.35 -22.58 -0.71
N GLY A 216 -18.15 -21.29 -1.01
CA GLY A 216 -17.14 -20.84 -1.97
C GLY A 216 -15.70 -21.32 -1.70
N ILE A 217 -15.36 -21.73 -0.47
CA ILE A 217 -14.05 -22.31 -0.16
C ILE A 217 -13.84 -23.66 -0.85
N LYS A 218 -14.89 -24.47 -1.05
CA LYS A 218 -14.79 -25.76 -1.74
C LYS A 218 -14.25 -25.58 -3.17
N ASN A 219 -14.72 -24.55 -3.86
CA ASN A 219 -14.22 -24.20 -5.20
C ASN A 219 -12.71 -23.93 -5.20
N LEU A 220 -12.17 -23.33 -4.13
CA LEU A 220 -10.74 -23.06 -3.98
C LEU A 220 -9.95 -24.36 -3.70
N GLU A 221 -10.48 -25.24 -2.85
CA GLU A 221 -9.87 -26.55 -2.58
C GLU A 221 -9.80 -27.40 -3.87
N GLU A 222 -10.87 -27.39 -4.68
CA GLU A 222 -10.95 -28.13 -5.95
C GLU A 222 -9.92 -27.67 -6.99
N ILE A 223 -9.63 -26.36 -7.07
CA ILE A 223 -8.59 -25.82 -7.97
C ILE A 223 -7.18 -25.88 -7.36
N GLY A 224 -7.01 -26.52 -6.20
CA GLY A 224 -5.71 -26.79 -5.58
C GLY A 224 -5.12 -25.63 -4.77
N VAL A 225 -5.95 -24.68 -4.30
CA VAL A 225 -5.48 -23.60 -3.43
C VAL A 225 -4.96 -24.19 -2.12
N ARG A 226 -3.75 -23.80 -1.71
CA ARG A 226 -3.22 -24.14 -0.39
C ARG A 226 -3.91 -23.30 0.68
N ILE A 227 -4.84 -23.89 1.41
CA ILE A 227 -5.54 -23.26 2.53
C ILE A 227 -4.90 -23.69 3.85
N LEU A 228 -4.40 -22.72 4.62
CA LEU A 228 -3.96 -22.89 6.00
C LEU A 228 -5.10 -22.36 6.89
N LYS A 229 -5.53 -23.13 7.88
CA LYS A 229 -6.69 -22.83 8.73
C LYS A 229 -6.39 -23.20 10.17
#